data_AF-A0A183FJR7-F1
#
_entry.id   AF-A0A183FJR7-F1
#
_cell.length_a   1.000
_cell.length_b   1.000
_cell.length_c   1.000
_cell.angle_alpha   90.00
_cell.angle_beta   90.00
_cell.angle_gamma   90.00
#
_symmetry.space_group_name_H-M   'P 1'
#
loop_
_entity.id
_entity.type
_entity.pdbx_description
1 polymer ?
#
loop_
_entity_poly.entity_id
_entity_poly.type
_entity_poly.pdbx_seq_one_letter_code
_entity_poly.pdbx_strand_id
1 'polypeptide(L)'
;LAKQIGDESVDSNTKADLFAYLSRITLYCQQLNICSKVKADVQQIGNDVVVSGLESAMSLIQTARNLLGAVVLTVKAAYIASTKVSNS
;
A
#
# COMPACT_ATOMS: atom_id res chain seq x y z
N LEU A 1 -1.60 15.56 -5.28
CA LEU A 1 -0.36 15.49 -6.09
C LEU A 1 -0.40 14.39 -7.15
N ALA A 2 -0.16 13.10 -6.84
CA ALA A 2 -0.12 12.05 -7.87
C ALA A 2 -1.41 11.95 -8.73
N LYS A 3 -2.58 12.14 -8.11
CA LYS A 3 -3.85 12.24 -8.84
C LYS A 3 -3.90 13.40 -9.86
N GLN A 4 -3.35 14.56 -9.51
CA GLN A 4 -3.29 15.73 -10.40
C GLN A 4 -2.35 15.47 -11.58
N ILE A 5 -1.18 14.87 -11.31
CA ILE A 5 -0.24 14.44 -12.36
C ILE A 5 -0.89 13.44 -13.32
N GLY A 6 -1.71 12.51 -12.79
CA GLY A 6 -2.48 11.58 -13.61
C GLY A 6 -3.57 12.24 -14.44
N ASP A 7 -4.20 13.31 -13.94
CA ASP A 7 -5.21 14.07 -14.68
C ASP A 7 -4.60 14.95 -15.77
N GLU A 8 -3.37 15.43 -15.57
CA GLU A 8 -2.59 16.19 -16.56
C GLU A 8 -1.95 15.28 -17.64
N SER A 9 -1.84 13.98 -17.37
CA SER A 9 -1.22 13.03 -18.31
C SER A 9 -2.07 12.79 -19.56
N VAL A 10 -1.44 12.94 -20.72
CA VAL A 10 -2.03 12.64 -22.04
C VAL A 10 -2.09 11.13 -22.36
N ASP A 11 -1.34 10.33 -21.61
CA ASP A 11 -1.22 8.88 -21.82
C ASP A 11 -2.25 8.13 -20.96
N SER A 12 -3.31 7.67 -21.62
CA SER A 12 -4.45 7.02 -20.94
C SER A 12 -4.06 5.74 -20.18
N ASN A 13 -3.04 5.01 -20.65
CA ASN A 13 -2.55 3.80 -19.98
C ASN A 13 -1.81 4.15 -18.69
N THR A 14 -0.87 5.10 -18.76
CA THR A 14 -0.12 5.58 -17.58
C THR A 14 -1.06 6.18 -16.54
N LYS A 15 -2.11 6.89 -17.00
CA LYS A 15 -3.19 7.38 -16.14
C LYS A 15 -3.88 6.22 -15.42
N ALA A 16 -4.38 5.22 -16.15
CA ALA A 16 -5.09 4.09 -15.56
C ALA A 16 -4.23 3.34 -14.51
N ASP A 17 -2.96 3.09 -14.83
CA ASP A 17 -2.02 2.44 -13.92
C ASP A 17 -1.80 3.26 -12.65
N LEU A 18 -1.63 4.59 -12.78
CA LEU A 18 -1.43 5.47 -11.64
C LEU A 18 -2.64 5.49 -10.70
N PHE A 19 -3.85 5.55 -11.23
CA PHE A 19 -5.08 5.49 -10.43
C PHE A 19 -5.28 4.12 -9.76
N ALA A 20 -4.91 3.04 -10.44
CA ALA A 20 -4.94 1.70 -9.85
C ALA A 20 -3.94 1.59 -8.68
N TYR A 21 -2.72 2.11 -8.82
CA TYR A 21 -1.74 2.11 -7.74
C TYR A 21 -2.15 2.98 -6.55
N LEU A 22 -2.77 4.15 -6.79
CA LEU A 22 -3.32 5.00 -5.72
C LEU A 22 -4.43 4.31 -4.91
N SER A 23 -5.31 3.58 -5.60
CA SER A 23 -6.35 2.78 -4.95
C SER A 23 -5.74 1.67 -4.11
N ARG A 24 -4.67 1.04 -4.62
CA ARG A 24 -3.92 -0.02 -3.94
C ARG A 24 -3.18 0.49 -2.70
N ILE A 25 -2.59 1.69 -2.75
CA ILE A 25 -2.01 2.36 -1.57
C ILE A 25 -3.09 2.59 -0.51
N THR A 26 -4.26 3.09 -0.90
CA THR A 26 -5.37 3.36 0.02
C THR A 26 -5.80 2.08 0.74
N LEU A 27 -5.96 0.98 -0.01
CA LEU A 27 -6.27 -0.34 0.56
C LEU A 27 -5.20 -0.80 1.55
N TYR A 28 -3.91 -0.69 1.20
CA TYR A 28 -2.83 -1.13 2.07
C TYR A 28 -2.68 -0.25 3.32
N CYS A 29 -2.91 1.06 3.23
CA CYS A 29 -2.98 1.94 4.41
C CYS A 29 -4.10 1.51 5.37
N GLN A 30 -5.27 1.14 4.83
CA GLN A 30 -6.39 0.63 5.64
C GLN A 30 -6.03 -0.71 6.29
N GLN A 31 -5.48 -1.66 5.52
CA GLN A 31 -5.02 -2.95 6.06
C GLN A 31 -3.96 -2.75 7.14
N LEU A 32 -3.00 -1.82 6.95
CA LEU A 32 -1.96 -1.55 7.93
C LEU A 32 -2.56 -1.02 9.24
N ASN A 33 -3.55 -0.12 9.14
CA ASN A 33 -4.27 0.42 10.30
C ASN A 33 -5.12 -0.63 11.01
N ILE A 34 -5.62 -1.65 10.30
CA ILE A 34 -6.35 -2.77 10.90
C ILE A 34 -5.34 -3.70 11.60
N CYS A 35 -4.30 -4.13 10.89
CA CYS A 35 -3.25 -5.00 11.42
C CYS A 35 -2.52 -4.39 12.62
N SER A 36 -2.35 -3.07 12.66
CA SER A 36 -1.68 -2.38 13.78
C SER A 36 -2.56 -2.28 15.04
N LYS A 37 -3.87 -2.47 14.91
CA LYS A 37 -4.83 -2.43 16.02
C LYS A 37 -5.16 -3.81 16.58
N VAL A 38 -4.73 -4.89 15.92
CA VAL A 38 -4.92 -6.25 16.42
C VAL A 38 -4.04 -6.41 17.67
N LYS A 39 -4.67 -6.46 18.84
CA LYS A 39 -3.98 -6.82 20.08
C LYS A 39 -3.60 -8.29 19.99
N ALA A 40 -2.37 -8.62 20.35
CA ALA A 40 -1.97 -10.02 20.48
C ALA A 40 -2.91 -10.71 21.48
N ASP A 41 -3.65 -11.72 21.03
CA ASP A 41 -4.51 -12.52 21.90
C ASP A 41 -3.59 -13.46 22.69
N VAL A 42 -3.53 -13.27 24.00
CA VAL A 42 -2.76 -14.12 24.90
C VAL A 42 -3.71 -15.19 25.42
N GLN A 43 -3.61 -16.40 24.87
CA GLN A 43 -4.39 -17.54 25.34
C GLN A 43 -3.52 -18.39 26.25
N GLN A 44 -3.97 -18.57 27.50
CA GLN A 44 -3.34 -19.51 28.42
C GLN A 44 -3.97 -20.89 28.22
N ILE A 45 -3.23 -21.81 27.60
CA ILE A 45 -3.66 -23.19 27.37
C ILE A 45 -2.91 -24.06 28.38
N GLY A 46 -3.56 -24.37 29.51
CA GLY A 46 -2.93 -25.11 30.60
C GLY A 46 -1.88 -24.27 31.35
N ASN A 47 -0.66 -24.78 31.49
CA ASN A 47 0.48 -24.06 32.08
C ASN A 47 1.31 -23.28 31.05
N ASP A 48 1.01 -23.42 29.76
CA ASP A 48 1.71 -22.73 28.68
C ASP A 48 0.97 -21.44 28.29
N VAL A 49 1.74 -20.36 28.16
CA VAL A 49 1.26 -19.09 27.62
C VAL A 49 1.49 -19.12 26.11
N VAL A 50 0.42 -19.29 25.34
CA VAL A 50 0.47 -19.22 23.87
C VAL A 50 0.18 -17.79 23.45
N VAL A 51 1.19 -17.10 22.92
CA VAL A 51 1.05 -15.75 22.36
C VAL A 51 0.74 -15.86 20.86
N SER A 52 -0.50 -15.60 20.47
CA SER A 52 -0.93 -15.61 19.05
C SER A 52 -0.48 -14.37 18.25
N GLY A 53 0.34 -13.50 18.85
CA GLY A 53 0.78 -12.23 18.24
C GLY A 53 1.70 -12.36 17.01
N LEU A 54 2.30 -13.54 16.76
CA LEU A 54 3.22 -13.75 15.65
C LEU A 54 2.52 -13.62 14.29
N GLU A 55 1.31 -14.16 14.14
CA GLU A 55 0.55 -14.08 12.87
C GLU A 55 0.12 -12.64 12.58
N SER A 56 -0.23 -11.89 13.63
CA SER A 56 -0.55 -10.46 13.52
C SER A 56 0.68 -9.63 13.11
N ALA A 57 1.85 -9.93 13.69
CA ALA A 57 3.10 -9.29 13.31
C ALA A 57 3.51 -9.61 11.86
N MET A 58 3.40 -10.87 11.43
CA MET A 58 3.67 -11.27 10.04
C MET A 58 2.72 -10.56 9.05
N SER A 59 1.43 -10.51 9.38
CA SER A 59 0.42 -9.81 8.56
C SER A 59 0.72 -8.30 8.44
N LEU A 60 1.15 -7.68 9.54
CA LEU A 60 1.56 -6.27 9.56
C LEU A 60 2.79 -6.02 8.66
N ILE A 61 3.83 -6.85 8.77
CA ILE A 61 5.04 -6.75 7.96
C ILE A 61 4.73 -6.94 6.48
N GLN A 62 3.90 -7.93 6.14
CA GLN A 62 3.52 -8.19 4.76
C GLN A 62 2.72 -7.03 4.16
N THR A 63 1.79 -6.47 4.92
CA THR A 63 1.00 -5.31 4.50
C THR A 63 1.88 -4.08 4.29
N ALA A 64 2.83 -3.83 5.19
CA ALA A 64 3.80 -2.74 5.04
C ALA A 64 4.68 -2.91 3.80
N ARG A 65 5.16 -4.13 3.52
CA ARG A 65 5.93 -4.41 2.29
C ARG A 65 5.10 -4.15 1.03
N ASN A 66 3.85 -4.59 1.03
CA ASN A 66 2.93 -4.38 -0.09
C ASN A 66 2.64 -2.88 -0.30
N LEU A 67 2.45 -2.13 0.78
CA LEU A 67 2.30 -0.68 0.77
C LEU A 67 3.51 0.01 0.12
N LEU A 68 4.72 -0.31 0.59
CA LEU A 68 5.96 0.25 0.03
C LEU A 68 6.09 -0.06 -1.46
N GLY A 69 5.78 -1.28 -1.89
CA GLY A 69 5.78 -1.66 -3.30
C GLY A 69 4.81 -0.82 -4.14
N ALA A 70 3.58 -0.61 -3.65
CA ALA A 70 2.60 0.23 -4.34
C ALA A 70 3.01 1.71 -4.39
N VAL A 71 3.67 2.22 -3.34
CA VAL A 71 4.22 3.58 -3.32
C VAL A 71 5.32 3.76 -4.36
N VAL A 72 6.28 2.83 -4.46
CA VAL A 72 7.35 2.89 -5.46
C VAL A 72 6.79 2.86 -6.88
N LEU A 73 5.81 2.00 -7.16
CA LEU A 73 5.14 1.94 -8.46
C LEU A 73 4.39 3.24 -8.78
N THR A 74 3.71 3.82 -7.80
CA THR A 74 3.02 5.11 -7.95
C THR A 74 3.99 6.24 -8.25
N VAL A 75 5.13 6.31 -7.56
CA VAL A 75 6.16 7.33 -7.81
C VAL A 75 6.74 7.17 -9.21
N LYS A 76 7.03 5.95 -9.64
CA LYS A 76 7.53 5.67 -10.99
C LYS A 76 6.51 6.06 -12.07
N ALA A 77 5.25 5.67 -11.90
CA ALA A 77 4.18 6.02 -12.83
C ALA A 77 3.92 7.54 -12.87
N ALA A 78 3.95 8.21 -11.72
CA ALA A 78 3.81 9.66 -11.64
C ALA A 78 4.97 10.36 -12.37
N TYR A 79 6.20 9.88 -12.20
CA TYR A 79 7.35 10.41 -12.92
C TYR A 79 7.18 10.27 -14.45
N ILE A 80 6.79 9.08 -14.94
CA ILE A 80 6.55 8.84 -16.36
C ILE A 80 5.41 9.72 -16.88
N ALA A 81 4.32 9.84 -16.12
CA ALA A 81 3.21 10.72 -16.46
C ALA A 81 3.69 12.17 -16.59
N SER A 82 4.48 12.67 -15.64
CA SER A 82 5.04 14.02 -15.67
C SER A 82 6.00 14.25 -16.84
N THR A 83 6.82 13.26 -17.23
CA THR A 83 7.71 13.43 -18.39
C THR A 83 6.98 13.36 -19.73
N LYS A 84 5.84 12.65 -19.79
CA LYS A 84 4.96 12.65 -20.97
C LYS A 84 4.07 13.89 -21.10
N VAL A 85 4.02 14.77 -20.10
CA VAL A 85 3.27 16.04 -20.14
C VAL A 85 3.99 17.13 -20.96
N SER A 86 5.23 16.90 -21.40
CA SER A 86 5.97 17.87 -22.23
C SER A 86 6.72 17.19 -23.37
N ASN A 87 6.02 17.01 -24.48
CA ASN A 87 6.61 17.03 -25.82
C ASN A 87 5.55 17.61 -26.76
N SER A 88 5.39 18.94 -26.70
CA SER A 88 4.74 19.77 -27.72
C SER A 88 5.71 20.87 -28.11
#